data_AF-A0A7W1UM12-F1
#
_entry.id   AF-A0A7W1UM12-F1
#
_cell.length_a   1.000
_cell.length_b   1.000
_cell.length_c   1.000
_cell.angle_alpha   90.00
_cell.angle_beta   90.00
_cell.angle_gamma   90.00
#
_symmetry.space_group_name_H-M   'P 1'
#
loop_
_entity.id
_entity.type
_entity.pdbx_description
1 polymer ?
#
loop_
_entity_poly.entity_id
_entity_poly.type
_entity_poly.pdbx_seq_one_letter_code
_entity_poly.pdbx_strand_id
1 'polypeptide(L)'
;IPGAHIRVGGLPALNADYEDTVGGWFFGVVALVVIATLIALGIGFRSVLVPIKAVVLNLLSVGAAFGATVLVFQDGWGPAWLAPSPPLGSLFPIVPLLVFCTVFGLSMDYEVFLVARVREARRAGMSEAEAVAEGLARTGGVITSAAAIMVAVFGAFTLGESLLIRMLGFALATAVLLDATIIRMAIGPALLRLAGRWNWWPGG
;
A
#
# COMPACT_ATOMS: atom_id res chain seq x y z
N ILE A 1 -37.58 -32.12 14.54
CA ILE A 1 -37.60 -31.18 15.69
C ILE A 1 -38.03 -29.82 15.15
N PRO A 2 -39.26 -29.35 15.43
CA PRO A 2 -39.69 -28.02 15.00
C PRO A 2 -38.75 -26.95 15.59
N GLY A 3 -38.19 -26.08 14.75
CA GLY A 3 -37.22 -25.05 15.16
C GLY A 3 -35.74 -25.50 15.16
N ALA A 4 -35.42 -26.71 14.69
CA ALA A 4 -34.01 -27.09 14.51
C ALA A 4 -33.39 -26.37 13.30
N HIS A 5 -32.28 -25.67 13.53
CA HIS A 5 -31.45 -25.08 12.49
C HIS A 5 -30.40 -26.09 12.03
N ILE A 6 -30.41 -26.41 10.73
CA ILE A 6 -29.37 -27.23 10.11
C ILE A 6 -28.27 -26.29 9.63
N ARG A 7 -27.04 -26.53 10.09
CA ARG A 7 -25.84 -25.83 9.62
C ARG A 7 -25.03 -26.78 8.77
N VAL A 8 -24.52 -26.29 7.65
CA VAL A 8 -23.56 -27.03 6.81
C VAL A 8 -22.18 -26.84 7.43
N GLY A 9 -21.41 -27.93 7.56
CA GLY A 9 -20.08 -27.91 8.15
C GLY A 9 -19.08 -28.71 7.31
N GLY A 10 -17.87 -28.87 7.83
CA GLY A 10 -16.74 -29.49 7.13
C GLY A 10 -15.79 -28.46 6.51
N LEU A 11 -14.58 -28.91 6.13
CA LEU A 11 -13.53 -28.03 5.61
C LEU A 11 -13.97 -27.18 4.40
N PRO A 12 -14.72 -27.69 3.41
CA PRO A 12 -15.17 -26.87 2.29
C PRO A 12 -16.15 -25.77 2.71
N ALA A 13 -17.10 -26.08 3.62
CA ALA A 13 -18.06 -25.10 4.12
C ALA A 13 -17.34 -24.01 4.95
N LEU A 14 -16.36 -24.40 5.76
CA LEU A 14 -15.55 -23.46 6.54
C LEU A 14 -14.71 -22.54 5.65
N ASN A 15 -14.12 -23.06 4.57
CA ASN A 15 -13.37 -22.24 3.61
C ASN A 15 -14.29 -21.27 2.84
N ALA A 16 -15.48 -21.72 2.44
CA ALA A 16 -16.47 -20.87 1.80
C ALA A 16 -16.96 -19.75 2.75
N ASP A 17 -17.31 -20.10 4.00
CA ASP A 17 -17.69 -19.12 5.02
C ASP A 17 -16.56 -18.11 5.29
N TYR A 18 -15.30 -18.57 5.25
CA TYR A 18 -14.11 -17.73 5.41
C TYR A 18 -13.92 -16.77 4.23
N GLU A 19 -14.04 -17.27 2.99
CA GLU A 19 -14.01 -16.47 1.77
C GLU A 19 -15.10 -15.39 1.77
N ASP A 20 -16.35 -15.77 2.07
CA ASP A 20 -17.49 -14.87 2.12
C ASP A 20 -17.33 -13.81 3.21
N THR A 21 -16.87 -14.21 4.40
CA THR A 21 -16.65 -13.28 5.50
C THR A 21 -15.55 -12.28 5.16
N VAL A 22 -14.37 -12.75 4.74
CA VAL A 22 -13.23 -11.87 4.44
C VAL A 22 -13.54 -10.97 3.24
N GLY A 23 -14.14 -11.51 2.19
CA GLY A 23 -14.56 -10.78 1.00
C GLY A 23 -15.60 -9.70 1.32
N GLY A 24 -16.57 -10.01 2.17
CA GLY A 24 -17.60 -9.06 2.61
C GLY A 24 -17.04 -7.87 3.39
N TRP A 25 -16.00 -8.09 4.19
CA TRP A 25 -15.36 -7.01 4.97
C TRP A 25 -14.30 -6.22 4.18
N PHE A 26 -13.72 -6.78 3.12
CA PHE A 26 -12.61 -6.17 2.39
C PHE A 26 -12.89 -4.71 1.97
N PHE A 27 -14.00 -4.46 1.27
CA PHE A 27 -14.36 -3.11 0.84
C PHE A 27 -14.68 -2.17 2.02
N GLY A 28 -15.27 -2.70 3.09
CA GLY A 28 -15.52 -1.94 4.32
C GLY A 28 -14.23 -1.49 4.99
N VAL A 29 -13.23 -2.38 5.08
CA VAL A 29 -11.90 -2.06 5.62
C VAL A 29 -11.17 -1.06 4.73
N VAL A 30 -11.19 -1.25 3.42
CA VAL A 30 -10.58 -0.30 2.45
C VAL A 30 -11.19 1.09 2.60
N ALA A 31 -12.53 1.19 2.62
CA ALA A 31 -13.22 2.47 2.79
C ALA A 31 -12.87 3.13 4.13
N LEU A 32 -12.89 2.35 5.22
CA LEU A 32 -12.55 2.84 6.56
C LEU A 32 -11.13 3.43 6.59
N VAL A 33 -10.15 2.69 6.10
CA VAL A 33 -8.74 3.11 6.09
C VAL A 33 -8.56 4.35 5.23
N VAL A 34 -9.10 4.36 4.00
CA VAL A 34 -9.01 5.51 3.10
C VAL A 34 -9.62 6.76 3.72
N ILE A 35 -10.83 6.65 4.29
CA ILE A 35 -11.52 7.78 4.92
C ILE A 35 -10.74 8.28 6.14
N ALA A 36 -10.30 7.36 7.02
CA ALA A 36 -9.51 7.71 8.19
C ALA A 36 -8.21 8.43 7.79
N THR A 37 -7.53 7.96 6.76
CA THR A 37 -6.33 8.57 6.21
C THR A 37 -6.60 9.97 5.63
N LEU A 38 -7.66 10.13 4.83
CA LEU A 38 -8.03 11.45 4.28
C LEU A 38 -8.30 12.45 5.39
N ILE A 39 -9.00 12.04 6.45
CA ILE A 39 -9.28 12.87 7.62
C ILE A 39 -7.98 13.21 8.36
N ALA A 40 -7.16 12.22 8.68
CA ALA A 40 -5.92 12.41 9.44
C ALA A 40 -4.95 13.37 8.74
N LEU A 41 -4.70 13.16 7.44
CA LEU A 41 -3.84 14.05 6.66
C LEU A 41 -4.49 15.41 6.40
N GLY A 42 -5.81 15.43 6.17
CA GLY A 42 -6.55 16.67 5.98
C GLY A 42 -6.42 17.60 7.18
N ILE A 43 -6.53 17.04 8.40
CA ILE A 43 -6.32 17.77 9.66
C ILE A 43 -4.85 18.17 9.83
N GLY A 44 -3.91 17.23 9.65
CA GLY A 44 -2.48 17.48 9.88
C GLY A 44 -1.87 18.51 8.94
N PHE A 45 -2.17 18.42 7.65
CA PHE A 45 -1.64 19.32 6.63
C PHE A 45 -2.50 20.55 6.38
N ARG A 46 -3.76 20.56 6.87
CA ARG A 46 -4.76 21.60 6.56
C ARG A 46 -4.94 21.82 5.05
N SER A 47 -4.79 20.73 4.29
CA SER A 47 -4.87 20.68 2.84
C SER A 47 -5.77 19.53 2.42
N VAL A 48 -6.56 19.74 1.37
CA VAL A 48 -7.43 18.71 0.79
C VAL A 48 -6.72 17.95 -0.33
N LEU A 49 -5.88 18.62 -1.11
CA LEU A 49 -5.24 18.03 -2.29
C LEU A 49 -4.10 17.09 -1.93
N VAL A 50 -3.37 17.34 -0.85
CA VAL A 50 -2.31 16.46 -0.36
C VAL A 50 -2.85 15.08 0.04
N PRO A 51 -3.87 14.97 0.92
CA PRO A 51 -4.45 13.67 1.28
C PRO A 51 -4.98 12.89 0.08
N ILE A 52 -5.67 13.56 -0.85
CA ILE A 52 -6.24 12.90 -2.04
C ILE A 52 -5.13 12.29 -2.90
N LYS A 53 -4.07 13.04 -3.17
CA LYS A 53 -2.93 12.53 -3.95
C LYS A 53 -2.27 11.35 -3.25
N ALA A 54 -2.02 11.47 -1.95
CA ALA A 54 -1.42 10.40 -1.15
C ALA A 54 -2.22 9.10 -1.28
N VAL A 55 -3.54 9.18 -1.10
CA VAL A 55 -4.44 8.02 -1.22
C VAL A 55 -4.42 7.45 -2.64
N VAL A 56 -4.54 8.28 -3.68
CA VAL A 56 -4.57 7.81 -5.07
C VAL A 56 -3.26 7.09 -5.43
N LEU A 57 -2.13 7.66 -5.03
CA LEU A 57 -0.82 7.06 -5.27
C LEU A 57 -0.66 5.74 -4.51
N ASN A 58 -1.07 5.70 -3.25
CA ASN A 58 -1.00 4.48 -2.46
C ASN A 58 -1.87 3.36 -3.06
N LEU A 59 -3.11 3.68 -3.46
CA LEU A 59 -4.00 2.75 -4.15
C LEU A 59 -3.40 2.25 -5.47
N LEU A 60 -2.70 3.11 -6.21
CA LEU A 60 -2.01 2.71 -7.44
C LEU A 60 -0.87 1.70 -7.13
N SER A 61 -0.10 1.93 -6.07
CA SER A 61 0.96 1.00 -5.64
C SER A 61 0.39 -0.37 -5.25
N VAL A 62 -0.63 -0.36 -4.40
CA VAL A 62 -1.28 -1.58 -3.92
C VAL A 62 -1.93 -2.33 -5.08
N GLY A 63 -2.63 -1.62 -5.98
CA GLY A 63 -3.23 -2.22 -7.16
C GLY A 63 -2.19 -2.87 -8.07
N ALA A 64 -1.05 -2.23 -8.29
CA ALA A 64 0.06 -2.80 -9.06
C ALA A 64 0.66 -4.04 -8.38
N ALA A 65 0.82 -4.02 -7.05
CA ALA A 65 1.31 -5.16 -6.29
C ALA A 65 0.34 -6.35 -6.30
N PHE A 66 -0.97 -6.09 -6.22
CA PHE A 66 -1.99 -7.13 -6.39
C PHE A 66 -1.95 -7.72 -7.80
N GLY A 67 -1.87 -6.88 -8.83
CA GLY A 67 -1.73 -7.36 -10.21
C GLY A 67 -0.49 -8.25 -10.39
N ALA A 68 0.65 -7.84 -9.86
CA ALA A 68 1.87 -8.66 -9.89
C ALA A 68 1.69 -9.99 -9.14
N THR A 69 0.99 -9.99 -8.00
CA THR A 69 0.74 -11.19 -7.20
C THR A 69 -0.19 -12.16 -7.91
N VAL A 70 -1.24 -11.65 -8.56
CA VAL A 70 -2.13 -12.45 -9.42
C VAL A 70 -1.33 -13.09 -10.55
N LEU A 71 -0.52 -12.30 -11.29
CA LEU A 71 0.29 -12.83 -12.38
C LEU A 71 1.22 -13.97 -11.91
N VAL A 72 1.90 -13.80 -10.79
CA VAL A 72 2.90 -14.78 -10.31
C VAL A 72 2.27 -16.02 -9.70
N PHE A 73 1.24 -15.86 -8.87
CA PHE A 73 0.71 -16.97 -8.07
C PHE A 73 -0.56 -17.59 -8.64
N GLN A 74 -1.42 -16.78 -9.27
CA GLN A 74 -2.66 -17.26 -9.90
C GLN A 74 -2.41 -17.72 -11.33
N ASP A 75 -1.66 -16.93 -12.12
CA ASP A 75 -1.38 -17.26 -13.53
C ASP A 75 -0.07 -18.05 -13.72
N GLY A 76 0.77 -18.15 -12.67
CA GLY A 76 2.02 -18.91 -12.69
C GLY A 76 3.18 -18.22 -13.42
N TRP A 77 3.10 -16.91 -13.64
CA TRP A 77 4.17 -16.14 -14.30
C TRP A 77 5.30 -15.85 -13.32
N GLY A 78 6.30 -16.72 -13.28
CA GLY A 78 7.49 -16.49 -12.48
C GLY A 78 8.47 -17.67 -12.53
N PRO A 79 9.63 -17.52 -11.87
CA PRO A 79 10.57 -18.62 -11.78
C PRO A 79 9.99 -19.74 -10.92
N ALA A 80 10.39 -20.99 -11.20
CA ALA A 80 9.84 -22.19 -10.55
C ALA A 80 9.99 -22.23 -9.02
N TRP A 81 10.92 -21.46 -8.46
CA TRP A 81 11.09 -21.34 -7.00
C TRP A 81 10.05 -20.40 -6.35
N LEU A 82 9.43 -19.51 -7.13
CA LEU A 82 8.48 -18.51 -6.67
C LEU A 82 7.05 -18.85 -7.09
N ALA A 83 6.85 -19.06 -8.39
CA ALA A 83 5.55 -19.34 -8.99
C ALA A 83 5.15 -20.81 -8.71
N PRO A 84 3.99 -21.06 -8.10
CA PRO A 84 3.46 -22.40 -7.89
C PRO A 84 3.26 -23.13 -9.23
N SER A 85 3.58 -24.42 -9.27
CA SER A 85 3.27 -25.31 -10.39
C SER A 85 2.62 -26.59 -9.85
N PRO A 86 1.32 -26.84 -10.12
CA PRO A 86 0.43 -26.05 -10.95
C PRO A 86 0.03 -24.69 -10.33
N PRO A 87 -0.41 -23.71 -11.14
CA PRO A 87 -0.94 -22.44 -10.64
C PRO A 87 -2.15 -22.66 -9.73
N LEU A 88 -2.35 -21.78 -8.76
CA LEU A 88 -3.30 -22.01 -7.67
C LEU A 88 -4.77 -21.80 -8.05
N GLY A 89 -5.04 -21.07 -9.13
CA GLY A 89 -6.40 -20.70 -9.54
C GLY A 89 -7.06 -19.62 -8.66
N SER A 90 -6.70 -19.51 -7.38
CA SER A 90 -7.12 -18.42 -6.49
C SER A 90 -6.05 -18.06 -5.47
N LEU A 91 -6.13 -16.83 -4.93
CA LEU A 91 -5.28 -16.37 -3.82
C LEU A 91 -5.98 -16.59 -2.48
N PHE A 92 -5.20 -16.67 -1.40
CA PHE A 92 -5.78 -16.68 -0.05
C PHE A 92 -6.53 -15.36 0.22
N PRO A 93 -7.80 -15.40 0.66
CA PRO A 93 -8.63 -14.19 0.82
C PRO A 93 -8.05 -13.13 1.77
N ILE A 94 -7.27 -13.56 2.75
CA ILE A 94 -6.65 -12.69 3.74
C ILE A 94 -5.45 -11.92 3.20
N VAL A 95 -4.81 -12.40 2.12
CA VAL A 95 -3.60 -11.77 1.56
C VAL A 95 -3.87 -10.35 1.09
N PRO A 96 -4.88 -10.07 0.24
CA PRO A 96 -5.20 -8.70 -0.16
C PRO A 96 -5.47 -7.79 1.04
N LEU A 97 -6.20 -8.28 2.04
CA LEU A 97 -6.55 -7.48 3.22
C LEU A 97 -5.31 -7.11 4.04
N LEU A 98 -4.44 -8.09 4.34
CA LEU A 98 -3.22 -7.84 5.11
C LEU A 98 -2.23 -6.97 4.36
N VAL A 99 -2.04 -7.22 3.06
CA VAL A 99 -1.15 -6.42 2.22
C VAL A 99 -1.67 -4.99 2.13
N PHE A 100 -2.98 -4.79 1.89
CA PHE A 100 -3.59 -3.47 1.86
C PHE A 100 -3.33 -2.74 3.18
N CYS A 101 -3.72 -3.30 4.33
CA CYS A 101 -3.55 -2.64 5.63
C CYS A 101 -2.09 -2.33 5.95
N THR A 102 -1.18 -3.26 5.64
CA THR A 102 0.26 -3.10 5.92
C THR A 102 0.88 -2.03 5.04
N VAL A 103 0.65 -2.08 3.72
CA VAL A 103 1.20 -1.11 2.78
C VAL A 103 0.61 0.27 3.02
N PHE A 104 -0.69 0.36 3.32
CA PHE A 104 -1.29 1.65 3.67
C PHE A 104 -0.67 2.23 4.93
N GLY A 105 -0.50 1.42 5.99
CA GLY A 105 0.20 1.89 7.20
C GLY A 105 1.62 2.38 6.92
N LEU A 106 2.42 1.58 6.20
CA LEU A 106 3.82 1.90 5.90
C LEU A 106 3.99 3.10 4.96
N SER A 107 3.23 3.16 3.87
CA SER A 107 3.38 4.22 2.85
C SER A 107 2.91 5.58 3.39
N MET A 108 1.88 5.60 4.26
CA MET A 108 1.38 6.83 4.85
C MET A 108 2.40 7.53 5.75
N ASP A 109 3.18 6.77 6.53
CA ASP A 109 4.22 7.34 7.39
C ASP A 109 5.24 8.13 6.57
N TYR A 110 5.71 7.57 5.45
CA TYR A 110 6.70 8.24 4.60
C TYR A 110 6.13 9.45 3.86
N GLU A 111 4.90 9.38 3.37
CA GLU A 111 4.22 10.51 2.70
C GLU A 111 4.15 11.70 3.65
N VAL A 112 3.73 11.45 4.89
CA VAL A 112 3.64 12.46 5.94
C VAL A 112 5.01 13.07 6.21
N PHE A 113 6.07 12.26 6.33
CA PHE A 113 7.43 12.78 6.54
C PHE A 113 7.93 13.66 5.39
N LEU A 114 7.75 13.23 4.14
CA LEU A 114 8.16 14.01 2.97
C LEU A 114 7.40 15.33 2.90
N VAL A 115 6.07 15.29 2.97
CA VAL A 115 5.23 16.50 2.85
C VAL A 115 5.47 17.46 4.03
N ALA A 116 5.70 16.94 5.25
CA ALA A 116 6.06 17.77 6.39
C ALA A 116 7.36 18.54 6.14
N ARG A 117 8.40 17.88 5.58
CA ARG A 117 9.68 18.54 5.28
C ARG A 117 9.59 19.55 4.15
N VAL A 118 8.81 19.25 3.10
CA VAL A 118 8.52 20.24 2.05
C VAL A 118 7.81 21.46 2.62
N ARG A 119 6.84 21.26 3.54
CA ARG A 119 6.13 22.36 4.19
C ARG A 119 7.04 23.21 5.07
N GLU A 120 7.95 22.59 5.81
CA GLU A 120 8.96 23.29 6.62
C GLU A 120 9.89 24.14 5.76
N ALA A 121 10.41 23.58 4.67
CA ALA A 121 11.26 24.30 3.72
C ALA A 121 10.53 25.50 3.08
N ARG A 122 9.25 25.33 2.72
CA ARG A 122 8.42 26.43 2.24
C ARG A 122 8.22 27.52 3.31
N ARG A 123 8.00 27.14 4.57
CA ARG A 123 7.87 28.08 5.70
C ARG A 123 9.17 28.83 5.98
N ALA A 124 10.32 28.24 5.66
CA ALA A 124 11.62 28.90 5.73
C ALA A 124 11.86 29.91 4.59
N GLY A 125 10.90 30.10 3.68
CA GLY A 125 10.96 31.10 2.61
C GLY A 125 11.43 30.57 1.26
N MET A 126 11.67 29.26 1.13
CA MET A 126 12.04 28.65 -0.15
C MET A 126 10.88 28.69 -1.14
N SER A 127 11.19 28.81 -2.44
CA SER A 127 10.19 28.63 -3.49
C SER A 127 9.64 27.18 -3.49
N GLU A 128 8.46 26.94 -4.07
CA GLU A 128 7.86 25.59 -4.13
C GLU A 128 8.82 24.55 -4.72
N ALA A 129 9.55 24.92 -5.79
CA ALA A 129 10.47 24.01 -6.46
C ALA A 129 11.69 23.67 -5.57
N GLU A 130 12.24 24.67 -4.88
CA GLU A 130 13.35 24.48 -3.94
C GLU A 130 12.91 23.70 -2.70
N ALA A 131 11.71 23.97 -2.18
CA ALA A 131 11.17 23.27 -1.02
C ALA A 131 10.93 21.78 -1.29
N VAL A 132 10.42 21.43 -2.49
CA VAL A 132 10.26 20.03 -2.91
C VAL A 132 11.63 19.35 -3.06
N ALA A 133 12.60 20.02 -3.68
CA ALA A 133 13.95 19.49 -3.85
C ALA A 133 14.67 19.28 -2.52
N GLU A 134 14.60 20.25 -1.60
CA GLU A 134 15.21 20.18 -0.26
C GLU A 134 14.54 19.08 0.59
N GLY A 135 13.21 18.99 0.55
CA GLY A 135 12.47 17.93 1.24
C GLY A 135 12.94 16.55 0.76
N LEU A 136 13.01 16.35 -0.56
CA LEU A 136 13.45 15.09 -1.14
C LEU A 136 14.93 14.78 -0.84
N ALA A 137 15.81 15.79 -0.88
CA ALA A 137 17.23 15.61 -0.58
C ALA A 137 17.46 15.15 0.87
N ARG A 138 16.71 15.73 1.82
CA ARG A 138 16.85 15.37 3.25
C ARG A 138 16.20 14.06 3.61
N THR A 139 15.05 13.72 3.03
CA THR A 139 14.32 12.50 3.40
C THR A 139 14.68 11.31 2.52
N GLY A 140 15.17 11.55 1.30
CA GLY A 140 15.41 10.52 0.30
C GLY A 140 16.28 9.38 0.80
N GLY A 141 17.47 9.68 1.35
CA GLY A 141 18.40 8.65 1.83
C GLY A 141 17.85 7.79 2.97
N VAL A 142 17.13 8.40 3.92
CA VAL A 142 16.53 7.66 5.04
C VAL A 142 15.40 6.75 4.54
N ILE A 143 14.55 7.27 3.66
CA ILE A 143 13.42 6.54 3.11
C ILE A 143 13.89 5.38 2.23
N THR A 144 14.85 5.61 1.33
CA THR A 144 15.37 4.54 0.45
C THR A 144 16.08 3.46 1.25
N SER A 145 16.82 3.82 2.31
CA SER A 145 17.45 2.85 3.21
C SER A 145 16.42 2.00 3.95
N ALA A 146 15.36 2.61 4.48
CA ALA A 146 14.28 1.88 5.13
C ALA A 146 13.53 0.97 4.14
N ALA A 147 13.25 1.48 2.93
CA ALA A 147 12.64 0.71 1.86
C ALA A 147 13.50 -0.49 1.45
N ALA A 148 14.81 -0.32 1.33
CA ALA A 148 15.73 -1.40 1.01
C ALA A 148 15.70 -2.51 2.07
N ILE A 149 15.67 -2.15 3.35
CA ILE A 149 15.55 -3.13 4.45
C ILE A 149 14.21 -3.87 4.36
N MET A 150 13.09 -3.15 4.17
CA MET A 150 11.77 -3.78 4.07
C MET A 150 11.65 -4.71 2.86
N VAL A 151 12.15 -4.28 1.69
CA VAL A 151 12.16 -5.11 0.49
C VAL A 151 13.03 -6.35 0.70
N ALA A 152 14.17 -6.24 1.40
CA ALA A 152 15.00 -7.40 1.74
C ALA A 152 14.28 -8.37 2.69
N VAL A 153 13.61 -7.87 3.74
CA VAL A 153 12.88 -8.69 4.72
C VAL A 153 11.67 -9.38 4.08
N PHE A 154 10.82 -8.64 3.36
CA PHE A 154 9.66 -9.22 2.68
C PHE A 154 10.07 -10.09 1.49
N GLY A 155 11.17 -9.74 0.81
CA GLY A 155 11.79 -10.58 -0.20
C GLY A 155 12.24 -11.92 0.37
N ALA A 156 12.83 -11.94 1.57
CA ALA A 156 13.22 -13.18 2.24
C ALA A 156 12.01 -14.10 2.54
N PHE A 157 10.83 -13.53 2.81
CA PHE A 157 9.60 -14.31 3.01
C PHE A 157 9.21 -15.09 1.75
N THR A 158 9.62 -14.65 0.56
CA THR A 158 9.37 -15.40 -0.69
C THR A 158 10.11 -16.73 -0.76
N LEU A 159 11.14 -16.92 0.07
CA LEU A 159 11.89 -18.17 0.19
C LEU A 159 11.24 -19.14 1.20
N GLY A 160 10.19 -18.70 1.91
CA GLY A 160 9.49 -19.53 2.89
C GLY A 160 8.79 -20.73 2.26
N GLU A 161 8.65 -21.80 3.03
CA GLU A 161 7.93 -23.02 2.64
C GLU A 161 6.42 -22.84 2.64
N SER A 162 5.90 -21.98 3.52
CA SER A 162 4.49 -21.63 3.56
C SER A 162 4.11 -20.73 2.39
N LEU A 163 3.19 -21.22 1.55
CA LEU A 163 2.68 -20.49 0.41
C LEU A 163 2.04 -19.15 0.80
N LEU A 164 1.33 -19.10 1.93
CA LEU A 164 0.73 -17.88 2.46
C LEU A 164 1.80 -16.82 2.76
N ILE A 165 2.88 -17.23 3.44
CA ILE A 165 4.01 -16.32 3.78
C ILE A 165 4.72 -15.88 2.50
N ARG A 166 4.92 -16.79 1.55
CA ARG A 166 5.54 -16.51 0.25
C ARG A 166 4.77 -15.46 -0.54
N MET A 167 3.44 -15.60 -0.61
CA MET A 167 2.56 -14.61 -1.26
C MET A 167 2.59 -13.26 -0.56
N LEU A 168 2.44 -13.24 0.78
CA LEU A 168 2.50 -12.01 1.56
C LEU A 168 3.83 -11.30 1.37
N GLY A 169 4.93 -12.04 1.46
CA GLY A 169 6.28 -11.53 1.22
C GLY A 169 6.44 -10.89 -0.15
N PHE A 170 6.00 -11.59 -1.20
CA PHE A 170 6.07 -11.07 -2.56
C PHE A 170 5.23 -9.80 -2.73
N ALA A 171 3.96 -9.85 -2.33
CA ALA A 171 3.04 -8.72 -2.48
C ALA A 171 3.53 -7.48 -1.72
N LEU A 172 4.01 -7.64 -0.48
CA LEU A 172 4.55 -6.55 0.33
C LEU A 172 5.87 -6.01 -0.25
N ALA A 173 6.79 -6.89 -0.66
CA ALA A 173 8.05 -6.47 -1.27
C ALA A 173 7.81 -5.68 -2.55
N THR A 174 6.92 -6.15 -3.43
CA THR A 174 6.56 -5.45 -4.66
C THR A 174 5.89 -4.11 -4.38
N ALA A 175 4.92 -4.06 -3.45
CA ALA A 175 4.24 -2.82 -3.10
C ALA A 175 5.20 -1.75 -2.54
N VAL A 176 6.07 -2.14 -1.61
CA VAL A 176 7.06 -1.22 -1.01
C VAL A 176 8.08 -0.78 -2.07
N LEU A 177 8.54 -1.69 -2.92
CA LEU A 177 9.49 -1.36 -3.98
C LEU A 177 8.89 -0.33 -4.95
N LEU A 178 7.64 -0.54 -5.39
CA LEU A 178 6.94 0.38 -6.30
C LEU A 178 6.68 1.74 -5.65
N ASP A 179 6.23 1.75 -4.39
CA ASP A 179 5.97 2.98 -3.63
C ASP A 179 7.27 3.80 -3.46
N ALA A 180 8.32 3.17 -2.95
CA ALA A 180 9.58 3.84 -2.66
C ALA A 180 10.30 4.33 -3.91
N THR A 181 10.09 3.67 -5.07
CA THR A 181 10.77 4.02 -6.32
C THR A 181 9.90 4.86 -7.24
N ILE A 182 8.93 4.25 -7.90
CA ILE A 182 8.13 4.90 -8.95
C ILE A 182 7.31 6.03 -8.36
N ILE A 183 6.62 5.75 -7.26
CA ILE A 183 5.70 6.73 -6.68
C ILE A 183 6.49 7.85 -6.03
N ARG A 184 7.40 7.53 -5.13
CA ARG A 184 8.02 8.52 -4.26
C ARG A 184 9.18 9.28 -4.91
N MET A 185 9.95 8.65 -5.80
CA MET A 185 11.05 9.35 -6.49
C MET A 185 10.59 10.07 -7.77
N ALA A 186 9.53 9.62 -8.43
CA ALA A 186 9.08 10.22 -9.68
C ALA A 186 7.71 10.90 -9.57
N ILE A 187 6.64 10.15 -9.26
CA ILE A 187 5.27 10.65 -9.41
C ILE A 187 4.91 11.70 -8.33
N GLY A 188 5.28 11.45 -7.07
CA GLY A 188 5.00 12.33 -5.94
C GLY A 188 5.60 13.74 -6.12
N PRO A 189 6.92 13.87 -6.35
CA PRO A 189 7.56 15.16 -6.62
C PRO A 189 6.98 15.86 -7.86
N ALA A 190 6.67 15.12 -8.92
CA ALA A 190 6.04 15.67 -10.12
C ALA A 190 4.65 16.24 -9.84
N LEU A 191 3.82 15.53 -9.07
CA LEU A 191 2.47 15.98 -8.68
C LEU A 191 2.50 17.14 -7.69
N LEU A 192 3.49 17.20 -6.80
CA LEU A 192 3.70 18.35 -5.93
C LEU A 192 4.08 19.57 -6.76
N ARG A 193 5.05 19.43 -7.66
CA ARG A 193 5.50 20.52 -8.54
C ARG A 193 4.40 21.03 -9.48
N LEU A 194 3.57 20.13 -10.03
CA LEU A 194 2.49 20.48 -10.95
C LEU A 194 1.37 21.29 -10.27
N ALA A 195 1.04 20.96 -9.02
CA ALA A 195 -0.03 21.65 -8.31
C ALA A 195 0.43 22.91 -7.57
N GLY A 196 1.72 23.03 -7.25
CA GLY A 196 2.32 24.21 -6.61
C GLY A 196 1.49 24.73 -5.43
N ARG A 197 1.06 25.99 -5.51
CA ARG A 197 0.28 26.68 -4.47
C ARG A 197 -1.02 25.96 -4.07
N TRP A 198 -1.61 25.19 -4.96
CA TRP A 198 -2.87 24.49 -4.71
C TRP A 198 -2.68 23.34 -3.72
N ASN A 199 -1.47 22.79 -3.59
CA ASN A 199 -1.17 21.73 -2.62
C ASN A 199 -1.50 22.14 -1.18
N TRP A 200 -1.60 23.42 -0.88
CA TRP A 200 -1.76 23.92 0.48
C TRP A 200 -3.12 24.58 0.72
N TRP A 201 -3.97 24.61 -0.31
CA TRP A 201 -5.32 25.16 -0.17
C TRP A 201 -6.19 24.21 0.67
N PRO A 202 -7.01 24.73 1.62
CA PRO A 202 -7.25 26.14 1.95
C PRO A 202 -6.32 26.74 3.03
N GLY A 203 -5.53 25.94 3.75
CA GLY A 203 -4.73 26.38 4.89
C GLY A 203 -3.33 26.95 4.57
N GLY A 204 -3.21 27.60 3.40
CA GLY A 204 -1.95 28.03 2.78
C GLY A 204 -1.03 28.85 3.67
#